data_AF-A0A1Q7WER4-F1
#
_entry.id   AF-A0A1Q7WER4-F1
#
_cell.length_a   1.000
_cell.length_b   1.000
_cell.length_c   1.000
_cell.angle_alpha   90.00
_cell.angle_beta   90.00
_cell.angle_gamma   90.00
#
_symmetry.space_group_name_H-M   'P 1'
#
loop_
_entity.id
_entity.type
_entity.pdbx_description
1 polymer ?
#
loop_
_entity_poly.entity_id
_entity_poly.type
_entity_poly.pdbx_seq_one_letter_code
_entity_poly.pdbx_strand_id
1 'polypeptide(L)'
;MPFEFDPMTPDGSVSATATDMANFMLAHLNDGRGILSPATTARMHQPSFTADPRLGGWANGFEYRRMNGHEVLMHDGSWEAFLSVLMLVPDCGLGLFVSANGTGGVDALTDVLPAFTDTFAPGNQTTPSGGRGTKPQAGFYKPARHNESTVEKLLTLLGPGRLSVAADGTVKFRGKEWKPQGDNLYVSSDGRDHLVSFTGTDGKRYVATDGPTFQLESASETPTVNLVVLLAFAVPALSALLLPLVALVRRLRKRQRSMSPWWRAARWLAAGAGVLGVAFLVALVAVLLVGSGDFLFGPPLRFRLLLLVPVIVLAAAVASVTCTVAGWRGSGAGVLARVHQVGLLGGLAALAWFLWQWNLIGWQF
;
A
#
# COMPACT_ATOMS: atom_id res chain seq x y z
N MET A 1 7.67 -15.80 21.57
CA MET A 1 7.02 -14.48 21.66
C MET A 1 6.00 -14.57 22.79
N PRO A 2 5.92 -13.60 23.72
CA PRO A 2 4.85 -13.55 24.70
C PRO A 2 3.48 -13.39 24.02
N PHE A 3 2.39 -13.70 24.73
CA PHE A 3 1.04 -13.47 24.22
C PHE A 3 0.71 -11.97 24.24
N GLU A 4 0.28 -11.42 23.11
CA GLU A 4 -0.07 -10.01 22.93
C GLU A 4 -1.59 -9.89 22.80
N PHE A 5 -2.20 -9.02 23.61
CA PHE A 5 -3.61 -8.70 23.50
C PHE A 5 -3.82 -7.69 22.37
N ASP A 6 -4.68 -8.02 21.42
CA ASP A 6 -5.20 -7.08 20.44
C ASP A 6 -6.30 -6.20 21.08
N PRO A 7 -6.12 -4.86 21.14
CA PRO A 7 -7.15 -3.97 21.68
C PRO A 7 -8.21 -3.55 20.65
N MET A 8 -8.10 -3.96 19.38
CA MET A 8 -8.94 -3.47 18.28
C MET A 8 -10.29 -4.19 18.19
N THR A 9 -11.01 -4.29 19.30
CA THR A 9 -12.33 -4.93 19.29
C THR A 9 -13.30 -4.16 18.38
N PRO A 10 -14.14 -4.83 17.55
CA PRO A 10 -14.32 -6.29 17.45
C PRO A 10 -13.66 -6.93 16.20
N ASP A 11 -12.48 -6.48 15.75
CA ASP A 11 -11.94 -6.86 14.42
C ASP A 11 -10.99 -8.09 14.39
N GLY A 12 -10.48 -8.52 15.54
CA GLY A 12 -9.59 -9.69 15.63
C GLY A 12 -9.27 -10.16 17.05
N SER A 13 -9.82 -9.52 18.08
CA SER A 13 -9.33 -9.61 19.46
C SER A 13 -9.77 -10.87 20.24
N VAL A 14 -10.34 -11.87 19.57
CA VAL A 14 -10.79 -13.10 20.21
C VAL A 14 -9.62 -14.06 20.42
N SER A 15 -9.53 -14.64 21.61
CA SER A 15 -8.62 -15.76 21.90
C SER A 15 -9.43 -17.03 22.11
N ALA A 16 -9.05 -18.11 21.41
CA ALA A 16 -9.75 -19.38 21.46
C ALA A 16 -8.78 -20.56 21.31
N THR A 17 -9.17 -21.72 21.84
CA THR A 17 -8.43 -22.97 21.61
C THR A 17 -8.86 -23.64 20.31
N ALA A 18 -8.06 -24.59 19.82
CA ALA A 18 -8.46 -25.42 18.68
C ALA A 18 -9.76 -26.20 18.96
N THR A 19 -10.01 -26.59 20.21
CA THR A 19 -11.26 -27.26 20.62
C THR A 19 -12.45 -26.32 20.54
N ASP A 20 -12.31 -25.06 20.96
CA ASP A 20 -13.37 -24.06 20.84
C ASP A 20 -13.68 -23.78 19.37
N MET A 21 -12.65 -23.65 18.54
CA MET A 21 -12.82 -23.45 17.10
C MET A 21 -13.40 -24.67 16.41
N ALA A 22 -13.08 -25.89 16.83
CA ALA A 22 -13.75 -27.10 16.34
C ALA A 22 -15.25 -27.10 16.66
N ASN A 23 -15.64 -26.67 17.88
CA ASN A 23 -17.05 -26.52 18.24
C ASN A 23 -17.75 -25.43 17.42
N PHE A 24 -17.09 -24.31 17.18
CA PHE A 24 -17.58 -23.24 16.31
C PHE A 24 -17.79 -23.73 14.86
N MET A 25 -16.82 -24.45 14.30
CA MET A 25 -16.92 -25.06 12.97
C MET A 25 -18.08 -26.06 12.92
N LEU A 26 -18.20 -26.94 13.92
CA LEU A 26 -19.32 -27.88 14.02
C LEU A 26 -20.67 -27.16 14.13
N ALA A 27 -20.75 -26.01 14.78
CA ALA A 27 -21.98 -25.23 14.80
C ALA A 27 -22.37 -24.76 13.38
N HIS A 28 -21.41 -24.23 12.62
CA HIS A 28 -21.65 -23.83 11.22
C HIS A 28 -21.99 -25.01 10.30
N LEU A 29 -21.33 -26.15 10.44
CA LEU A 29 -21.57 -27.35 9.63
C LEU A 29 -22.91 -28.04 9.96
N ASN A 30 -23.48 -27.76 11.13
CA ASN A 30 -24.77 -28.32 11.58
C ASN A 30 -25.84 -27.21 11.69
N ASP A 31 -25.97 -26.40 10.64
CA ASP A 31 -27.02 -25.39 10.47
C ASP A 31 -27.16 -24.37 11.62
N GLY A 32 -26.07 -24.07 12.30
CA GLY A 32 -26.02 -23.11 13.41
C GLY A 32 -26.19 -23.72 14.80
N ARG A 33 -26.42 -25.03 14.91
CA ARG A 33 -26.49 -25.85 16.15
C ARG A 33 -27.05 -25.11 17.38
N GLY A 34 -28.26 -24.55 17.26
CA GLY A 34 -28.96 -23.90 18.37
C GLY A 34 -28.46 -22.51 18.75
N ILE A 35 -27.45 -21.98 18.06
CA ILE A 35 -26.95 -20.61 18.20
C ILE A 35 -27.56 -19.72 17.12
N LEU A 36 -27.48 -20.18 15.86
CA LEU A 36 -28.07 -19.50 14.71
C LEU A 36 -29.25 -20.31 14.16
N SER A 37 -30.21 -19.62 13.54
CA SER A 37 -31.24 -20.31 12.76
C SER A 37 -30.63 -20.89 11.48
N PRO A 38 -31.16 -22.00 10.92
CA PRO A 38 -30.68 -22.55 9.65
C PRO A 38 -30.68 -21.52 8.51
N ALA A 39 -31.71 -20.66 8.46
CA ALA A 39 -31.80 -19.58 7.47
C ALA A 39 -30.69 -18.53 7.65
N THR A 40 -30.29 -18.23 8.89
CA THR A 40 -29.17 -17.33 9.17
C THR A 40 -27.84 -17.96 8.78
N THR A 41 -27.61 -19.24 9.11
CA THR A 41 -26.40 -19.97 8.75
C THR A 41 -26.24 -20.05 7.24
N ALA A 42 -27.30 -20.42 6.51
CA ALA A 42 -27.30 -20.43 5.05
C ALA A 42 -26.98 -19.06 4.45
N ARG A 43 -27.55 -17.98 5.01
CA ARG A 43 -27.23 -16.61 4.58
C ARG A 43 -25.77 -16.24 4.88
N MET A 44 -25.20 -16.70 5.99
CA MET A 44 -23.80 -16.45 6.30
C MET A 44 -22.83 -17.14 5.33
N HIS A 45 -23.21 -18.32 4.85
CA HIS A 45 -22.43 -19.13 3.91
C HIS A 45 -22.57 -18.67 2.45
N GLN A 46 -23.64 -17.94 2.12
CA GLN A 46 -23.84 -17.42 0.77
C GLN A 46 -22.83 -16.31 0.41
N PRO A 47 -22.24 -16.33 -0.79
CA PRO A 47 -21.43 -15.22 -1.30
C PRO A 47 -22.24 -13.93 -1.29
N SER A 48 -21.75 -12.93 -0.57
CA SER A 48 -22.34 -11.60 -0.47
C SER A 48 -21.72 -10.62 -1.47
N PHE A 49 -20.47 -10.87 -1.86
CA PHE A 49 -19.73 -10.05 -2.83
C PHE A 49 -18.71 -10.90 -3.59
N THR A 50 -18.65 -10.72 -4.91
CA THR A 50 -17.54 -11.17 -5.76
C THR A 50 -17.19 -10.06 -6.76
N ALA A 51 -15.92 -9.92 -7.11
CA ALA A 51 -15.49 -8.94 -8.11
C ALA A 51 -15.89 -9.36 -9.54
N ASP A 52 -15.97 -10.67 -9.79
CA ASP A 52 -16.49 -11.31 -11.00
C ASP A 52 -17.10 -12.65 -10.57
N PRO A 53 -18.23 -13.12 -11.15
CA PRO A 53 -18.86 -14.40 -10.78
C PRO A 53 -17.96 -15.63 -10.94
N ARG A 54 -16.84 -15.47 -11.67
CA ARG A 54 -15.84 -16.52 -11.91
C ARG A 54 -14.77 -16.62 -10.80
N LEU A 55 -14.71 -15.65 -9.91
CA LEU A 55 -13.73 -15.61 -8.83
C LEU A 55 -14.37 -15.99 -7.49
N GLY A 56 -13.53 -16.29 -6.52
CA GLY A 56 -13.86 -16.18 -5.10
C GLY A 56 -14.30 -14.76 -4.69
N GLY A 57 -14.61 -14.61 -3.41
CA GLY A 57 -15.08 -13.35 -2.86
C GLY A 57 -15.33 -13.44 -1.35
N TRP A 58 -16.41 -12.84 -0.89
CA TRP A 58 -16.74 -12.77 0.53
C TRP A 58 -18.18 -13.20 0.78
N ALA A 59 -18.35 -14.09 1.74
CA ALA A 59 -19.60 -14.34 2.44
C ALA A 59 -19.63 -13.51 3.73
N ASN A 60 -20.63 -13.71 4.60
CA ASN A 60 -20.73 -12.91 5.83
C ASN A 60 -19.77 -13.45 6.89
N GLY A 61 -18.61 -12.82 7.02
CA GLY A 61 -17.57 -13.22 7.98
C GLY A 61 -16.70 -14.39 7.49
N PHE A 62 -16.70 -14.68 6.19
CA PHE A 62 -15.84 -15.68 5.57
C PHE A 62 -15.38 -15.21 4.19
N GLU A 63 -14.10 -15.42 3.88
CA GLU A 63 -13.66 -15.52 2.50
C GLU A 63 -14.37 -16.72 1.85
N TYR A 64 -14.88 -16.52 0.65
CA TYR A 64 -15.57 -17.55 -0.12
C TYR A 64 -14.70 -17.95 -1.31
N ARG A 65 -14.41 -19.25 -1.42
CA ARG A 65 -13.60 -19.82 -2.50
C ARG A 65 -14.27 -21.05 -3.08
N ARG A 66 -13.82 -21.44 -4.27
CA ARG A 66 -14.09 -22.77 -4.83
C ARG A 66 -12.78 -23.53 -4.91
N MET A 67 -12.70 -24.68 -4.27
CA MET A 67 -11.53 -25.55 -4.31
C MET A 67 -11.97 -26.97 -4.64
N ASN A 68 -11.34 -27.60 -5.62
CA ASN A 68 -11.67 -28.95 -6.08
C ASN A 68 -13.16 -29.14 -6.43
N GLY A 69 -13.85 -28.08 -6.87
CA GLY A 69 -15.27 -28.10 -7.20
C GLY A 69 -16.21 -27.90 -6.00
N HIS A 70 -15.68 -27.84 -4.77
CA HIS A 70 -16.44 -27.61 -3.55
C HIS A 70 -16.50 -26.12 -3.21
N GLU A 71 -17.58 -25.71 -2.56
CA GLU A 71 -17.67 -24.41 -1.90
C GLU A 71 -16.88 -24.45 -0.60
N VAL A 72 -15.98 -23.48 -0.44
CA VAL A 72 -15.09 -23.40 0.71
C VAL A 72 -15.24 -22.03 1.37
N LEU A 73 -15.47 -22.05 2.68
CA LEU A 73 -15.54 -20.85 3.50
C LEU A 73 -14.33 -20.78 4.40
N MET A 74 -13.61 -19.66 4.37
CA MET A 74 -12.36 -19.51 5.08
C MET A 74 -12.33 -18.22 5.88
N HIS A 75 -11.50 -18.19 6.91
CA HIS A 75 -11.07 -16.94 7.52
C HIS A 75 -9.67 -17.13 8.07
N ASP A 76 -8.78 -16.22 7.75
CA ASP A 76 -7.44 -16.14 8.31
C ASP A 76 -7.33 -14.95 9.27
N GLY A 77 -6.31 -14.98 10.13
CA GLY A 77 -6.06 -13.91 11.07
C GLY A 77 -4.60 -13.93 11.46
N SER A 78 -3.95 -12.76 11.36
CA SER A 78 -2.58 -12.56 11.80
C SER A 78 -2.52 -11.44 12.82
N TRP A 79 -2.01 -11.72 14.02
CA TRP A 79 -1.67 -10.70 15.00
C TRP A 79 -0.27 -10.96 15.53
N GLU A 80 0.66 -10.08 15.12
CA GLU A 80 2.08 -10.17 15.43
C GLU A 80 2.72 -11.53 15.14
N ALA A 81 2.86 -12.36 16.16
CA ALA A 81 3.49 -13.67 16.11
C ALA A 81 2.50 -14.82 15.91
N PHE A 82 1.20 -14.54 15.89
CA PHE A 82 0.15 -15.53 15.73
C PHE A 82 -0.44 -15.45 14.34
N LEU A 83 -0.61 -16.62 13.73
CA LEU A 83 -1.35 -16.79 12.51
C LEU A 83 -2.31 -17.95 12.71
N SER A 84 -3.58 -17.72 12.38
CA SER A 84 -4.61 -18.74 12.41
C SER A 84 -5.34 -18.77 11.09
N VAL A 85 -5.79 -19.96 10.69
CA VAL A 85 -6.73 -20.13 9.61
C VAL A 85 -7.81 -21.12 10.01
N LEU A 86 -9.03 -20.79 9.59
CA LEU A 86 -10.20 -21.63 9.65
C LEU A 86 -10.67 -21.88 8.23
N MET A 87 -11.05 -23.12 7.93
CA MET A 87 -11.63 -23.54 6.66
C MET A 87 -12.81 -24.48 6.94
N LEU A 88 -13.90 -24.29 6.20
CA LEU A 88 -15.08 -25.15 6.16
C LEU A 88 -15.33 -25.61 4.72
N VAL A 89 -15.65 -26.89 4.56
CA VAL A 89 -16.13 -27.48 3.30
C VAL A 89 -17.52 -28.08 3.60
N PRO A 90 -18.60 -27.27 3.51
CA PRO A 90 -19.90 -27.62 4.09
C PRO A 90 -20.54 -28.88 3.50
N ASP A 91 -20.47 -29.07 2.19
CA ASP A 91 -21.05 -30.23 1.49
C ASP A 91 -20.36 -31.55 1.85
N CYS A 92 -19.09 -31.47 2.28
CA CYS A 92 -18.31 -32.60 2.77
C CYS A 92 -18.42 -32.79 4.29
N GLY A 93 -19.03 -31.85 5.02
CA GLY A 93 -19.07 -31.86 6.49
C GLY A 93 -17.69 -31.74 7.14
N LEU A 94 -16.73 -31.08 6.46
CA LEU A 94 -15.33 -30.97 6.91
C LEU A 94 -15.01 -29.57 7.44
N GLY A 95 -14.13 -29.52 8.43
CA GLY A 95 -13.55 -28.29 8.96
C GLY A 95 -12.09 -28.48 9.34
N LEU A 96 -11.28 -27.46 9.10
CA LEU A 96 -9.87 -27.41 9.48
C LEU A 96 -9.61 -26.09 10.21
N PHE A 97 -8.99 -26.19 11.38
CA PHE A 97 -8.44 -25.04 12.09
C PHE A 97 -6.98 -25.28 12.40
N VAL A 98 -6.13 -24.33 12.04
CA VAL A 98 -4.70 -24.36 12.34
C VAL A 98 -4.30 -23.02 12.93
N SER A 99 -3.57 -23.04 14.04
CA SER A 99 -3.01 -21.85 14.67
C SER A 99 -1.54 -22.09 14.98
N ALA A 100 -0.69 -21.14 14.61
CA ALA A 100 0.74 -21.20 14.78
C ALA A 100 1.26 -19.91 15.43
N ASN A 101 2.19 -20.05 16.38
CA ASN A 101 2.84 -18.96 17.08
C ASN A 101 4.33 -18.88 16.70
N GLY A 102 4.62 -18.37 15.50
CA GLY A 102 5.99 -18.26 15.01
C GLY A 102 6.09 -17.63 13.62
N THR A 103 7.26 -17.06 13.32
CA THR A 103 7.53 -16.28 12.11
C THR A 103 7.51 -17.07 10.78
N GLY A 104 7.29 -18.39 10.83
CA GLY A 104 7.14 -19.27 9.66
C GLY A 104 5.74 -19.88 9.49
N GLY A 105 4.74 -19.44 10.28
CA GLY A 105 3.38 -19.98 10.21
C GLY A 105 2.71 -19.78 8.85
N VAL A 106 3.00 -18.66 8.17
CA VAL A 106 2.39 -18.29 6.88
C VAL A 106 2.69 -19.31 5.79
N ASP A 107 3.96 -19.72 5.67
CA ASP A 107 4.38 -20.68 4.65
C ASP A 107 3.77 -22.06 4.92
N ALA A 108 3.74 -22.49 6.19
CA ALA A 108 3.12 -23.75 6.58
C ALA A 108 1.61 -23.78 6.29
N LEU A 109 0.88 -22.68 6.52
CA LEU A 109 -0.56 -22.63 6.22
C LEU A 109 -0.86 -22.63 4.71
N THR A 110 0.00 -22.00 3.90
CA THR A 110 -0.20 -21.91 2.45
C THR A 110 -0.19 -23.29 1.79
N ASP A 111 0.62 -24.23 2.30
CA ASP A 111 0.70 -25.60 1.77
C ASP A 111 -0.33 -26.56 2.41
N VAL A 112 -0.66 -26.36 3.68
CA VAL A 112 -1.59 -27.24 4.41
C VAL A 112 -3.01 -27.16 3.85
N LEU A 113 -3.49 -25.96 3.49
CA LEU A 113 -4.87 -25.80 3.05
C LEU A 113 -5.17 -26.55 1.75
N PRO A 114 -4.38 -26.40 0.67
CA PRO A 114 -4.62 -27.18 -0.54
C PRO A 114 -4.38 -28.68 -0.33
N ALA A 115 -3.35 -29.06 0.45
CA ALA A 115 -3.07 -30.47 0.72
C ALA A 115 -4.23 -31.15 1.49
N PHE A 116 -4.84 -30.44 2.44
CA PHE A 116 -6.02 -30.90 3.16
C PHE A 116 -7.19 -31.10 2.21
N THR A 117 -7.52 -30.11 1.37
CA THR A 117 -8.61 -30.25 0.39
C THR A 117 -8.35 -31.34 -0.62
N ASP A 118 -7.11 -31.50 -1.11
CA ASP A 118 -6.77 -32.55 -2.08
C ASP A 118 -6.91 -33.96 -1.47
N THR A 119 -6.65 -34.10 -0.17
CA THR A 119 -6.70 -35.39 0.52
C THR A 119 -8.12 -35.76 0.97
N PHE A 120 -8.85 -34.80 1.55
CA PHE A 120 -10.12 -35.07 2.24
C PHE A 120 -11.36 -34.59 1.48
N ALA A 121 -11.22 -33.67 0.53
CA ALA A 121 -12.29 -33.19 -0.36
C ALA A 121 -11.84 -33.19 -1.84
N PRO A 122 -11.42 -34.34 -2.39
CA PRO A 122 -11.00 -34.41 -3.77
C PRO A 122 -12.19 -34.24 -4.70
N GLY A 123 -11.99 -33.50 -5.80
CA GLY A 123 -13.02 -33.25 -6.78
C GLY A 123 -12.48 -32.51 -8.00
N ASN A 124 -13.36 -32.30 -8.98
CA ASN A 124 -12.98 -31.65 -10.23
C ASN A 124 -13.30 -30.17 -10.16
N GLN A 125 -12.30 -29.32 -10.40
CA GLN A 125 -12.55 -27.90 -10.62
C GLN A 125 -13.35 -27.70 -11.91
N THR A 126 -14.46 -26.98 -11.80
CA THR A 126 -15.23 -26.54 -12.96
C THR A 126 -14.70 -25.20 -13.43
N THR A 127 -14.48 -25.05 -14.74
CA THR A 127 -14.09 -23.77 -15.31
C THR A 127 -15.22 -22.76 -15.08
N PRO A 128 -14.98 -21.68 -14.32
CA PRO A 128 -16.03 -20.71 -14.06
C PRO A 128 -16.41 -19.96 -15.35
N SER A 129 -17.70 -19.63 -15.53
CA SER A 129 -18.21 -18.97 -16.73
C SER A 129 -19.08 -17.75 -16.40
N GLY A 130 -19.45 -16.96 -17.42
CA GLY A 130 -20.45 -15.90 -17.30
C GLY A 130 -19.93 -14.52 -16.83
N GLY A 131 -18.62 -14.32 -16.72
CA GLY A 131 -18.06 -13.02 -16.34
C GLY A 131 -17.92 -12.03 -17.50
N ARG A 132 -17.69 -10.76 -17.15
CA ARG A 132 -17.59 -9.62 -18.09
C ARG A 132 -16.23 -8.95 -17.99
N GLY A 133 -15.19 -9.77 -17.90
CA GLY A 133 -13.81 -9.30 -17.86
C GLY A 133 -13.45 -8.47 -19.10
N THR A 134 -12.47 -7.61 -18.93
CA THR A 134 -11.85 -6.78 -19.96
C THR A 134 -10.40 -7.20 -20.14
N LYS A 135 -9.79 -6.82 -21.26
CA LYS A 135 -8.37 -7.09 -21.47
C LYS A 135 -7.52 -6.40 -20.39
N PRO A 136 -6.56 -7.11 -19.78
CA PRO A 136 -5.67 -6.53 -18.78
C PRO A 136 -4.82 -5.42 -19.38
N GLN A 137 -4.50 -4.43 -18.56
CA GLN A 137 -3.65 -3.31 -18.95
C GLN A 137 -2.32 -3.36 -18.20
N ALA A 138 -1.21 -3.29 -18.93
CA ALA A 138 0.10 -3.20 -18.31
C ALA A 138 0.23 -1.90 -17.48
N GLY A 139 0.80 -2.00 -16.29
CA GLY A 139 0.91 -0.86 -15.38
C GLY A 139 1.29 -1.24 -13.96
N PHE A 140 1.27 -0.25 -13.08
CA PHE A 140 1.41 -0.44 -11.64
C PHE A 140 0.04 -0.47 -11.00
N TYR A 141 -0.17 -1.41 -10.09
CA TYR A 141 -1.41 -1.64 -9.40
C TYR A 141 -1.19 -1.59 -7.90
N LYS A 142 -2.00 -0.79 -7.20
CA LYS A 142 -2.04 -0.71 -5.73
C LYS A 142 -3.18 -1.58 -5.18
N PRO A 143 -3.09 -2.12 -3.96
CA PRO A 143 -4.21 -2.83 -3.34
C PRO A 143 -5.48 -1.97 -3.37
N ALA A 144 -6.62 -2.55 -3.72
CA ALA A 144 -7.89 -1.80 -3.72
C ALA A 144 -8.31 -1.46 -2.28
N ARG A 145 -8.02 -2.35 -1.33
CA ARG A 145 -8.16 -2.09 0.11
C ARG A 145 -6.96 -1.27 0.62
N HIS A 146 -7.14 0.04 0.71
CA HIS A 146 -6.15 0.97 1.29
C HIS A 146 -6.85 2.27 1.71
N ASN A 147 -6.15 3.08 2.51
CA ASN A 147 -6.62 4.43 2.82
C ASN A 147 -6.23 5.42 1.72
N GLU A 148 -7.18 6.25 1.30
CA GLU A 148 -6.96 7.29 0.28
C GLU A 148 -6.78 8.70 0.91
N SER A 149 -7.35 8.94 2.09
CA SER A 149 -7.48 10.30 2.67
C SER A 149 -6.51 10.61 3.80
N THR A 150 -5.79 9.61 4.30
CA THR A 150 -4.91 9.73 5.46
C THR A 150 -3.47 9.38 5.08
N VAL A 151 -2.51 9.56 5.99
CA VAL A 151 -1.08 9.31 5.74
C VAL A 151 -0.77 7.88 5.34
N GLU A 152 -1.60 6.89 5.70
CA GLU A 152 -1.40 5.48 5.35
C GLU A 152 -1.46 5.25 3.84
N LYS A 153 -1.97 6.22 3.06
CA LYS A 153 -1.86 6.22 1.60
C LYS A 153 -0.42 6.00 1.12
N LEU A 154 0.57 6.51 1.85
CA LEU A 154 2.00 6.30 1.56
C LEU A 154 2.40 4.82 1.50
N LEU A 155 1.70 3.94 2.21
CA LEU A 155 1.99 2.51 2.18
C LEU A 155 1.76 1.91 0.78
N THR A 156 0.95 2.55 -0.07
CA THR A 156 0.79 2.12 -1.47
C THR A 156 2.05 2.33 -2.32
N LEU A 157 2.96 3.22 -1.91
CA LEU A 157 4.28 3.35 -2.55
C LEU A 157 5.20 2.15 -2.23
N LEU A 158 4.94 1.44 -1.13
CA LEU A 158 5.74 0.31 -0.68
C LEU A 158 5.32 -0.96 -1.43
N GLY A 159 5.83 -1.09 -2.66
CA GLY A 159 5.72 -2.31 -3.44
C GLY A 159 4.41 -2.48 -4.20
N PRO A 160 4.05 -1.55 -5.11
CA PRO A 160 2.92 -1.78 -6.01
C PRO A 160 3.19 -2.99 -6.91
N GLY A 161 2.14 -3.72 -7.23
CA GLY A 161 2.21 -4.85 -8.16
C GLY A 161 2.39 -4.35 -9.59
N ARG A 162 3.50 -4.68 -10.25
CA ARG A 162 3.64 -4.44 -11.69
C ARG A 162 2.96 -5.55 -12.46
N LEU A 163 1.98 -5.19 -13.27
CA LEU A 163 1.36 -6.09 -14.25
C LEU A 163 2.01 -5.88 -15.61
N SER A 164 2.42 -6.98 -16.25
CA SER A 164 2.85 -6.99 -17.65
C SER A 164 2.08 -8.04 -18.44
N VAL A 165 1.81 -7.75 -19.71
CA VAL A 165 1.18 -8.67 -20.65
C VAL A 165 2.20 -9.03 -21.72
N ALA A 166 2.46 -10.32 -21.91
CA ALA A 166 3.36 -10.85 -22.92
C ALA A 166 2.67 -10.92 -24.30
N ALA A 167 3.45 -11.15 -25.35
CA ALA A 167 2.94 -11.17 -26.74
C ALA A 167 1.95 -12.31 -27.02
N ASP A 168 2.08 -13.43 -26.30
CA ASP A 168 1.18 -14.59 -26.35
C ASP A 168 -0.10 -14.39 -25.51
N GLY A 169 -0.24 -13.23 -24.85
CA GLY A 169 -1.35 -12.91 -23.96
C GLY A 169 -1.16 -13.35 -22.51
N THR A 170 -0.05 -14.02 -22.16
CA THR A 170 0.26 -14.39 -20.78
C THR A 170 0.46 -13.15 -19.91
N VAL A 171 -0.17 -13.12 -18.74
CA VAL A 171 -0.04 -12.02 -17.78
C VAL A 171 0.99 -12.41 -16.72
N LYS A 172 1.88 -11.49 -16.36
CA LYS A 172 2.75 -11.62 -15.18
C LYS A 172 2.33 -10.59 -14.16
N PHE A 173 1.99 -11.05 -12.96
CA PHE A 173 1.52 -10.18 -11.88
C PHE A 173 1.76 -10.84 -10.53
N ARG A 174 2.24 -10.07 -9.55
CA ARG A 174 2.46 -10.52 -8.15
C ARG A 174 3.31 -11.81 -8.04
N GLY A 175 4.31 -11.94 -8.90
CA GLY A 175 5.22 -13.11 -8.91
C GLY A 175 4.64 -14.38 -9.54
N LYS A 176 3.39 -14.35 -10.02
CA LYS A 176 2.76 -15.47 -10.73
C LYS A 176 2.63 -15.18 -12.24
N GLU A 177 2.64 -16.24 -13.03
CA GLU A 177 2.23 -16.22 -14.43
C GLU A 177 0.79 -16.70 -14.54
N TRP A 178 0.01 -16.00 -15.36
CA TRP A 178 -1.42 -16.23 -15.55
C TRP A 178 -1.70 -16.45 -17.03
N LYS A 179 -2.16 -17.65 -17.36
CA LYS A 179 -2.42 -18.08 -18.74
C LYS A 179 -3.87 -17.75 -19.12
N PRO A 180 -4.12 -17.26 -20.34
CA PRO A 180 -5.48 -16.97 -20.78
C PRO A 180 -6.32 -18.25 -20.90
N GLN A 181 -7.56 -18.20 -20.40
CA GLN A 181 -8.53 -19.30 -20.46
C GLN A 181 -9.81 -18.95 -21.25
N GLY A 182 -9.85 -17.77 -21.90
CA GLY A 182 -11.00 -17.27 -22.64
C GLY A 182 -11.80 -16.22 -21.85
N ASP A 183 -12.60 -15.40 -22.54
CA ASP A 183 -13.45 -14.35 -21.94
C ASP A 183 -12.74 -13.41 -20.94
N ASN A 184 -11.45 -13.12 -21.20
CA ASN A 184 -10.58 -12.35 -20.30
C ASN A 184 -10.46 -12.93 -18.88
N LEU A 185 -10.64 -14.25 -18.74
CA LEU A 185 -10.25 -15.03 -17.58
C LEU A 185 -8.82 -15.52 -17.78
N TYR A 186 -8.05 -15.45 -16.69
CA TYR A 186 -6.70 -15.98 -16.63
C TYR A 186 -6.60 -16.94 -15.47
N VAL A 187 -5.78 -17.97 -15.60
CA VAL A 187 -5.55 -18.99 -14.57
C VAL A 187 -4.07 -19.05 -14.21
N SER A 188 -3.76 -19.18 -12.93
CA SER A 188 -2.39 -19.36 -12.45
C SER A 188 -1.78 -20.66 -12.95
N SER A 189 -0.45 -20.75 -12.92
CA SER A 189 0.29 -21.94 -13.38
C SER A 189 -0.09 -23.25 -12.67
N ASP A 190 -0.58 -23.18 -11.43
CA ASP A 190 -1.05 -24.33 -10.63
C ASP A 190 -2.55 -24.66 -10.85
N GLY A 191 -3.27 -23.85 -11.64
CA GLY A 191 -4.69 -24.07 -11.94
C GLY A 191 -5.65 -23.71 -10.81
N ARG A 192 -5.18 -23.09 -9.71
CA ARG A 192 -5.97 -22.89 -8.49
C ARG A 192 -6.52 -21.48 -8.30
N ASP A 193 -5.80 -20.49 -8.78
CA ASP A 193 -6.22 -19.10 -8.75
C ASP A 193 -6.56 -18.61 -10.16
N HIS A 194 -7.45 -17.65 -10.19
CA HIS A 194 -7.89 -16.97 -11.38
C HIS A 194 -7.61 -15.48 -11.24
N LEU A 195 -7.55 -14.81 -12.38
CA LEU A 195 -7.37 -13.38 -12.48
C LEU A 195 -8.32 -12.83 -13.54
N VAL A 196 -9.00 -11.75 -13.20
CA VAL A 196 -9.86 -10.99 -14.12
C VAL A 196 -9.51 -9.51 -14.03
N SER A 197 -9.46 -8.84 -15.18
CA SER A 197 -9.38 -7.38 -15.26
C SER A 197 -10.76 -6.80 -15.57
N PHE A 198 -11.14 -5.68 -14.97
CA PHE A 198 -12.42 -5.02 -15.24
C PHE A 198 -12.33 -3.51 -15.00
N THR A 199 -13.33 -2.77 -15.47
CA THR A 199 -13.50 -1.35 -15.16
C THR A 199 -14.60 -1.21 -14.11
N GLY A 200 -14.28 -0.57 -12.99
CA GLY A 200 -15.25 -0.29 -11.92
C GLY A 200 -16.28 0.76 -12.34
N THR A 201 -17.32 0.92 -11.52
CA THR A 201 -18.34 1.97 -11.71
C THR A 201 -17.78 3.38 -11.57
N ASP A 202 -16.62 3.53 -10.93
CA ASP A 202 -15.83 4.75 -10.82
C ASP A 202 -14.99 5.06 -12.08
N GLY A 203 -15.06 4.20 -13.10
CA GLY A 203 -14.29 4.34 -14.34
C GLY A 203 -12.81 3.94 -14.20
N LYS A 204 -12.36 3.50 -13.02
CA LYS A 204 -11.00 3.02 -12.81
C LYS A 204 -10.87 1.56 -13.22
N ARG A 205 -9.64 1.15 -13.54
CA ARG A 205 -9.34 -0.23 -13.91
C ARG A 205 -8.86 -1.02 -12.71
N TYR A 206 -9.33 -2.24 -12.61
CA TYR A 206 -9.03 -3.17 -11.54
C TYR A 206 -8.55 -4.49 -12.09
N VAL A 207 -7.78 -5.19 -11.27
CA VAL A 207 -7.40 -6.59 -11.44
C VAL A 207 -7.79 -7.29 -10.15
N ALA A 208 -8.71 -8.24 -10.23
CA ALA A 208 -9.09 -9.09 -9.11
C ALA A 208 -8.53 -10.50 -9.31
N THR A 209 -8.25 -11.13 -8.18
CA THR A 209 -7.93 -12.56 -8.07
C THR A 209 -8.95 -13.23 -7.15
N ASP A 210 -8.88 -14.55 -6.94
CA ASP A 210 -9.72 -15.25 -5.96
C ASP A 210 -9.55 -14.75 -4.51
N GLY A 211 -8.54 -13.93 -4.23
CA GLY A 211 -8.42 -13.19 -2.97
C GLY A 211 -8.38 -11.68 -3.20
N PRO A 212 -7.18 -11.05 -3.19
CA PRO A 212 -7.07 -9.60 -3.23
C PRO A 212 -7.45 -9.00 -4.60
N THR A 213 -8.03 -7.79 -4.54
CA THR A 213 -8.26 -6.92 -5.70
C THR A 213 -7.28 -5.75 -5.67
N PHE A 214 -6.84 -5.32 -6.85
CA PHE A 214 -5.89 -4.24 -7.05
C PHE A 214 -6.43 -3.24 -8.07
N GLN A 215 -6.16 -1.96 -7.83
CA GLN A 215 -6.53 -0.85 -8.70
C GLN A 215 -5.32 -0.37 -9.49
N LEU A 216 -5.51 -0.09 -10.78
CA LEU A 216 -4.50 0.57 -11.60
C LEU A 216 -4.20 1.96 -11.02
N GLU A 217 -2.91 2.27 -10.90
CA GLU A 217 -2.45 3.57 -10.43
C GLU A 217 -2.64 4.65 -11.49
N SER A 218 -2.98 5.85 -11.04
CA SER A 218 -2.92 7.03 -11.89
C SER A 218 -1.47 7.40 -12.22
N ALA A 219 -1.24 8.16 -13.30
CA ALA A 219 0.11 8.57 -13.70
C ALA A 219 0.89 9.23 -12.55
N SER A 220 0.22 10.08 -11.75
CA SER A 220 0.79 10.77 -10.58
C SER A 220 1.17 9.85 -9.42
N GLU A 221 0.57 8.67 -9.32
CA GLU A 221 0.83 7.72 -8.22
C GLU A 221 1.95 6.75 -8.56
N THR A 222 2.30 6.59 -9.84
CA THR A 222 3.31 5.63 -10.25
C THR A 222 4.67 5.85 -9.56
N PRO A 223 5.40 4.78 -9.22
CA PRO A 223 6.74 4.88 -8.63
C PRO A 223 7.69 5.74 -9.47
N THR A 224 7.58 5.63 -10.80
CA THR A 224 8.43 6.39 -11.73
C THR A 224 8.20 7.90 -11.61
N VAL A 225 6.95 8.36 -11.60
CA VAL A 225 6.66 9.80 -11.48
C VAL A 225 7.09 10.33 -10.11
N ASN A 226 6.80 9.59 -9.04
CA ASN A 226 7.22 9.99 -7.69
C ASN A 226 8.75 10.02 -7.55
N LEU A 227 9.47 9.08 -8.15
CA LEU A 227 10.94 9.11 -8.18
C LEU A 227 11.45 10.35 -8.91
N VAL A 228 10.88 10.69 -10.08
CA VAL A 228 11.27 11.90 -10.82
C VAL A 228 11.01 13.17 -10.02
N VAL A 229 9.85 13.27 -9.37
CA VAL A 229 9.49 14.41 -8.49
C VAL A 229 10.47 14.53 -7.32
N LEU A 230 10.78 13.42 -6.65
CA LEU A 230 11.72 13.41 -5.53
C LEU A 230 13.14 13.76 -5.99
N LEU A 231 13.58 13.32 -7.17
CA LEU A 231 14.87 13.72 -7.76
C LEU A 231 14.89 15.21 -8.15
N ALA A 232 13.79 15.72 -8.72
CA ALA A 232 13.63 17.13 -9.05
C ALA A 232 13.69 18.03 -7.81
N PHE A 233 13.31 17.52 -6.64
CA PHE A 233 13.55 18.16 -5.34
C PHE A 233 14.99 17.96 -4.83
N ALA A 234 15.45 16.71 -4.75
CA ALA A 234 16.68 16.34 -4.06
C ALA A 234 17.93 16.90 -4.73
N VAL A 235 18.00 16.92 -6.07
CA VAL A 235 19.18 17.41 -6.80
C VAL A 235 19.44 18.90 -6.52
N PRO A 236 18.46 19.82 -6.68
CA PRO A 236 18.62 21.20 -6.24
C PRO A 236 18.90 21.33 -4.74
N ALA A 237 18.19 20.60 -3.88
CA ALA A 237 18.36 20.68 -2.43
C ALA A 237 19.79 20.30 -2.00
N LEU A 238 20.35 19.22 -2.53
CA LEU A 238 21.72 18.79 -2.24
C LEU A 238 22.75 19.76 -2.81
N SER A 239 22.48 20.39 -3.97
CA SER A 239 23.37 21.45 -4.49
C SER A 239 23.47 22.67 -3.56
N ALA A 240 22.47 22.90 -2.70
CA ALA A 240 22.48 23.98 -1.72
C ALA A 240 23.55 23.79 -0.63
N LEU A 241 24.01 22.56 -0.38
CA LEU A 241 25.11 22.26 0.54
C LEU A 241 26.44 22.87 0.08
N LEU A 242 26.56 23.23 -1.21
CA LEU A 242 27.73 23.90 -1.76
C LEU A 242 27.75 25.41 -1.46
N LEU A 243 26.65 26.01 -0.97
CA LEU A 243 26.56 27.45 -0.75
C LEU A 243 27.50 27.98 0.35
N PRO A 244 27.63 27.33 1.52
CA PRO A 244 28.64 27.71 2.52
C PRO A 244 30.06 27.63 1.94
N LEU A 245 30.37 26.57 1.17
CA LEU A 245 31.67 26.37 0.54
C LEU A 245 31.98 27.48 -0.48
N VAL A 246 31.03 27.81 -1.35
CA VAL A 246 31.18 28.90 -2.33
C VAL A 246 31.35 30.25 -1.61
N ALA A 247 30.62 30.50 -0.52
CA ALA A 247 30.76 31.71 0.28
C ALA A 247 32.16 31.80 0.93
N LEU A 248 32.66 30.69 1.48
CA LEU A 248 33.99 30.58 2.06
C LEU A 248 35.09 30.84 1.02
N VAL A 249 35.03 30.18 -0.14
CA VAL A 249 35.99 30.37 -1.24
C VAL A 249 35.99 31.82 -1.74
N ARG A 250 34.82 32.46 -1.86
CA ARG A 250 34.72 33.87 -2.26
C ARG A 250 35.30 34.82 -1.21
N ARG A 251 35.13 34.50 0.07
CA ARG A 251 35.72 35.25 1.18
C ARG A 251 37.25 35.14 1.17
N LEU A 252 37.79 33.94 1.01
CA LEU A 252 39.24 33.69 0.91
C LEU A 252 39.87 34.35 -0.32
N ARG A 253 39.17 34.35 -1.46
CA ARG A 253 39.63 35.01 -2.70
C ARG A 253 39.40 36.53 -2.74
N LYS A 254 38.92 37.16 -1.65
CA LYS A 254 38.57 38.60 -1.56
C LYS A 254 37.64 39.09 -2.68
N ARG A 255 36.82 38.22 -3.28
CA ARG A 255 35.87 38.54 -4.36
C ARG A 255 34.44 38.76 -3.83
N GLN A 256 34.30 39.49 -2.73
CA GLN A 256 32.99 39.72 -2.14
C GLN A 256 32.20 40.73 -2.98
N ARG A 257 30.99 40.34 -3.39
CA ARG A 257 30.01 41.25 -3.99
C ARG A 257 29.02 41.65 -2.92
N SER A 258 28.67 42.94 -2.87
CA SER A 258 27.53 43.40 -2.06
C SER A 258 26.26 42.75 -2.60
N MET A 259 25.60 41.95 -1.77
CA MET A 259 24.31 41.32 -2.07
C MET A 259 23.24 41.92 -1.18
N SER A 260 22.08 42.18 -1.78
CA SER A 260 20.88 42.63 -1.06
C SER A 260 20.59 41.70 0.14
N PRO A 261 20.22 42.24 1.32
CA PRO A 261 19.78 41.43 2.46
C PRO A 261 18.64 40.46 2.10
N TRP A 262 17.67 40.94 1.30
CA TRP A 262 16.55 40.13 0.80
C TRP A 262 17.02 38.94 -0.04
N TRP A 263 18.00 39.17 -0.93
CA TRP A 263 18.58 38.09 -1.73
C TRP A 263 19.31 37.06 -0.86
N ARG A 264 20.06 37.50 0.14
CA ARG A 264 20.75 36.59 1.08
C ARG A 264 19.76 35.76 1.89
N ALA A 265 18.71 36.39 2.42
CA ALA A 265 17.64 35.70 3.14
C ALA A 265 16.96 34.64 2.26
N ALA A 266 16.59 34.99 1.03
CA ALA A 266 15.99 34.06 0.07
C ALA A 266 16.86 32.81 -0.17
N ARG A 267 18.17 33.00 -0.34
CA ARG A 267 19.12 31.89 -0.57
C ARG A 267 19.17 30.94 0.63
N TRP A 268 19.30 31.48 1.84
CA TRP A 268 19.41 30.68 3.06
C TRP A 268 18.09 30.01 3.44
N LEU A 269 16.96 30.67 3.22
CA LEU A 269 15.63 30.08 3.42
C LEU A 269 15.39 28.90 2.46
N ALA A 270 15.67 29.08 1.17
CA ALA A 270 15.55 27.99 0.19
C ALA A 270 16.50 26.82 0.51
N ALA A 271 17.76 27.13 0.84
CA ALA A 271 18.75 26.10 1.18
C ALA A 271 18.38 25.35 2.46
N GLY A 272 17.99 26.06 3.51
CA GLY A 272 17.54 25.49 4.77
C GLY A 272 16.30 24.62 4.60
N ALA A 273 15.30 25.10 3.85
CA ALA A 273 14.10 24.33 3.50
C ALA A 273 14.45 23.07 2.71
N GLY A 274 15.39 23.15 1.76
CA GLY A 274 15.86 22.00 0.99
C GLY A 274 16.55 20.95 1.85
N VAL A 275 17.50 21.36 2.70
CA VAL A 275 18.20 20.43 3.62
C VAL A 275 17.23 19.81 4.61
N LEU A 276 16.33 20.61 5.20
CA LEU A 276 15.33 20.12 6.14
C LEU A 276 14.33 19.16 5.47
N GLY A 277 13.94 19.43 4.22
CA GLY A 277 13.10 18.54 3.44
C GLY A 277 13.77 17.20 3.11
N VAL A 278 15.08 17.20 2.79
CA VAL A 278 15.85 15.95 2.61
C VAL A 278 15.92 15.18 3.92
N ALA A 279 16.22 15.86 5.04
CA ALA A 279 16.25 15.23 6.35
C ALA A 279 14.88 14.62 6.73
N PHE A 280 13.78 15.31 6.41
CA PHE A 280 12.43 14.78 6.58
C PHE A 280 12.20 13.51 5.77
N LEU A 281 12.54 13.49 4.48
CA LEU A 281 12.35 12.31 3.63
C LEU A 281 13.17 11.11 4.14
N VAL A 282 14.41 11.34 4.58
CA VAL A 282 15.25 10.29 5.17
C VAL A 282 14.62 9.76 6.47
N ALA A 283 14.15 10.65 7.34
CA ALA A 283 13.47 10.26 8.58
C ALA A 283 12.15 9.52 8.30
N LEU A 284 11.38 9.94 7.29
CA LEU A 284 10.15 9.28 6.87
C LEU A 284 10.44 7.85 6.39
N VAL A 285 11.44 7.66 5.54
CA VAL A 285 11.86 6.32 5.10
C VAL A 285 12.32 5.47 6.29
N ALA A 286 13.10 6.05 7.21
CA ALA A 286 13.52 5.33 8.42
C ALA A 286 12.31 4.87 9.26
N VAL A 287 11.29 5.72 9.43
CA VAL A 287 10.05 5.35 10.14
C VAL A 287 9.29 4.24 9.41
N LEU A 288 9.20 4.31 8.08
CA LEU A 288 8.52 3.28 7.29
C LEU A 288 9.24 1.93 7.30
N LEU A 289 10.56 1.91 7.47
CA LEU A 289 11.38 0.69 7.51
C LEU A 289 11.57 0.11 8.93
N VAL A 290 11.54 0.95 9.97
CA VAL A 290 11.84 0.58 11.36
C VAL A 290 10.55 0.57 12.17
N GLY A 291 9.82 -0.54 12.08
CA GLY A 291 8.78 -0.94 13.05
C GLY A 291 7.40 -0.31 12.84
N SER A 292 6.48 -1.10 12.30
CA SER A 292 5.05 -0.78 12.18
C SER A 292 4.23 -1.07 13.44
N GLY A 293 4.79 -1.78 14.43
CA GLY A 293 4.06 -2.20 15.64
C GLY A 293 3.47 -1.02 16.41
N ASP A 294 4.26 0.05 16.63
CA ASP A 294 3.78 1.24 17.34
C ASP A 294 2.62 1.95 16.61
N PHE A 295 2.48 1.76 15.30
CA PHE A 295 1.38 2.35 14.51
C PHE A 295 0.08 1.56 14.65
N LEU A 296 0.11 0.30 15.12
CA LEU A 296 -1.09 -0.49 15.39
C LEU A 296 -1.98 0.19 16.44
N PHE A 297 -1.37 0.86 17.42
CA PHE A 297 -2.06 1.61 18.48
C PHE A 297 -2.31 3.08 18.10
N GLY A 298 -2.07 3.43 16.84
CA GLY A 298 -2.17 4.77 16.29
C GLY A 298 -0.82 5.49 16.14
N PRO A 299 -0.81 6.68 15.49
CA PRO A 299 0.44 7.34 15.12
C PRO A 299 1.24 7.77 16.37
N PRO A 300 2.49 7.31 16.55
CA PRO A 300 3.28 7.63 17.73
C PRO A 300 3.67 9.11 17.74
N LEU A 301 3.91 9.68 18.93
CA LEU A 301 4.26 11.10 19.08
C LEU A 301 5.44 11.51 18.20
N ARG A 302 6.47 10.66 18.08
CA ARG A 302 7.63 10.92 17.20
C ARG A 302 7.24 11.14 15.74
N PHE A 303 6.25 10.40 15.24
CA PHE A 303 5.75 10.57 13.88
C PHE A 303 4.92 11.84 13.75
N ARG A 304 4.06 12.13 14.73
CA ARG A 304 3.29 13.39 14.78
C ARG A 304 4.20 14.61 14.80
N LEU A 305 5.31 14.56 15.53
CA LEU A 305 6.31 15.63 15.56
C LEU A 305 7.09 15.72 14.24
N LEU A 306 7.37 14.59 13.59
CA LEU A 306 8.01 14.57 12.27
C LEU A 306 7.17 15.33 11.21
N LEU A 307 5.83 15.25 11.27
CA LEU A 307 4.93 15.97 10.36
C LEU A 307 4.88 17.50 10.58
N LEU A 308 5.49 18.03 11.65
CA LEU A 308 5.74 19.48 11.75
C LEU A 308 6.76 19.95 10.71
N VAL A 309 7.70 19.08 10.33
CA VAL A 309 8.82 19.44 9.46
C VAL A 309 8.34 19.90 8.07
N PRO A 310 7.43 19.18 7.37
CA PRO A 310 6.81 19.64 6.14
C PRO A 310 6.22 21.05 6.25
N VAL A 311 5.51 21.37 7.33
CA VAL A 311 4.89 22.70 7.54
C VAL A 311 5.95 23.79 7.61
N ILE A 312 7.03 23.55 8.36
CA ILE A 312 8.16 24.48 8.48
C ILE A 312 8.87 24.65 7.13
N VAL A 313 9.10 23.56 6.39
CA VAL A 313 9.71 23.58 5.05
C VAL A 313 8.87 24.42 4.09
N LEU A 314 7.55 24.23 4.08
CA LEU A 314 6.64 24.99 3.23
C LEU A 314 6.59 26.48 3.61
N ALA A 315 6.55 26.80 4.90
CA ALA A 315 6.61 28.19 5.37
C ALA A 315 7.93 28.88 4.96
N ALA A 316 9.06 28.19 5.12
CA ALA A 316 10.36 28.68 4.69
C ALA A 316 10.46 28.82 3.16
N ALA A 317 9.84 27.92 2.40
CA ALA A 317 9.75 28.01 0.94
C ALA A 317 8.95 29.25 0.51
N VAL A 318 7.78 29.51 1.10
CA VAL A 318 6.98 30.71 0.84
C VAL A 318 7.76 31.99 1.19
N ALA A 319 8.38 32.03 2.37
CA ALA A 319 9.22 33.17 2.78
C ALA A 319 10.39 33.39 1.80
N SER A 320 10.99 32.31 1.30
CA SER A 320 12.05 32.35 0.29
C SER A 320 11.56 32.92 -1.04
N VAL A 321 10.37 32.54 -1.51
CA VAL A 321 9.74 33.12 -2.72
C VAL A 321 9.56 34.62 -2.54
N THR A 322 8.97 35.06 -1.43
CA THR A 322 8.74 36.48 -1.14
C THR A 322 10.06 37.27 -1.12
N CYS A 323 11.08 36.75 -0.44
CA CYS A 323 12.40 37.38 -0.41
C CYS A 323 13.09 37.38 -1.79
N THR A 324 12.87 36.34 -2.59
CA THR A 324 13.40 36.23 -3.96
C THR A 324 12.81 37.32 -4.84
N VAL A 325 11.49 37.53 -4.78
CA VAL A 325 10.79 38.58 -5.54
C VAL A 325 11.25 39.97 -5.09
N ALA A 326 11.24 40.25 -3.79
CA ALA A 326 11.65 41.53 -3.22
C ALA A 326 13.12 41.87 -3.52
N GLY A 327 13.99 40.86 -3.53
CA GLY A 327 15.42 41.01 -3.78
C GLY A 327 15.83 40.85 -5.25
N TRP A 328 14.93 40.52 -6.18
CA TRP A 328 15.31 40.08 -7.53
C TRP A 328 16.07 41.16 -8.31
N ARG A 329 15.45 42.34 -8.42
CA ARG A 329 16.04 43.53 -9.05
C ARG A 329 17.02 44.17 -8.07
N GLY A 330 18.21 44.54 -8.55
CA GLY A 330 19.26 45.11 -7.68
C GLY A 330 19.93 44.12 -6.71
N SER A 331 19.69 42.81 -6.83
CA SER A 331 20.29 41.77 -5.98
C SER A 331 21.83 41.77 -5.91
N GLY A 332 22.51 42.26 -6.96
CA GLY A 332 23.94 42.02 -7.18
C GLY A 332 24.26 40.56 -7.57
N ALA A 333 23.24 39.73 -7.79
CA ALA A 333 23.38 38.32 -8.12
C ALA A 333 23.68 38.10 -9.61
N GLY A 334 24.65 37.24 -9.91
CA GLY A 334 24.93 36.80 -11.28
C GLY A 334 23.91 35.78 -11.79
N VAL A 335 23.91 35.54 -13.10
CA VAL A 335 22.95 34.64 -13.78
C VAL A 335 22.90 33.25 -13.15
N LEU A 336 24.06 32.62 -12.90
CA LEU A 336 24.11 31.28 -12.29
C LEU A 336 23.44 31.22 -10.90
N ALA A 337 23.58 32.27 -10.08
CA ALA A 337 22.94 32.33 -8.77
C ALA A 337 21.41 32.46 -8.88
N ARG A 338 20.93 33.17 -9.91
CA ARG A 338 19.51 33.28 -10.22
C ARG A 338 18.93 31.96 -10.73
N VAL A 339 19.60 31.31 -11.67
CA VAL A 339 19.22 29.99 -12.19
C VAL A 339 19.15 28.98 -11.04
N HIS A 340 20.17 28.92 -10.19
CA HIS A 340 20.16 28.06 -9.02
C HIS A 340 19.03 28.38 -8.05
N GLN A 341 18.67 29.66 -7.84
CA GLN A 341 17.57 30.01 -6.95
C GLN A 341 16.24 29.53 -7.51
N VAL A 342 16.00 29.72 -8.82
CA VAL A 342 14.82 29.19 -9.50
C VAL A 342 14.78 27.67 -9.40
N GLY A 343 15.92 26.99 -9.60
CA GLY A 343 16.01 25.54 -9.44
C GLY A 343 15.67 25.06 -8.01
N LEU A 344 16.13 25.75 -6.97
CA LEU A 344 15.76 25.45 -5.59
C LEU A 344 14.26 25.61 -5.34
N LEU A 345 13.67 26.71 -5.81
CA LEU A 345 12.24 26.98 -5.64
C LEU A 345 11.40 25.97 -6.43
N GLY A 346 11.82 25.60 -7.64
CA GLY A 346 11.19 24.55 -8.43
C GLY A 346 11.26 23.18 -7.74
N GLY A 347 12.41 22.84 -7.14
CA GLY A 347 12.54 21.63 -6.34
C GLY A 347 11.64 21.63 -5.10
N LEU A 348 11.54 22.77 -4.39
CA LEU A 348 10.64 22.91 -3.24
C LEU A 348 9.16 22.82 -3.65
N ALA A 349 8.79 23.30 -4.83
CA ALA A 349 7.45 23.11 -5.38
C ALA A 349 7.17 21.63 -5.71
N ALA A 350 8.16 20.90 -6.24
CA ALA A 350 8.06 19.46 -6.45
C ALA A 350 7.86 18.69 -5.13
N LEU A 351 8.60 19.05 -4.08
CA LEU A 351 8.38 18.49 -2.74
C LEU A 351 6.99 18.84 -2.21
N ALA A 352 6.54 20.10 -2.36
CA ALA A 352 5.21 20.51 -1.91
C ALA A 352 4.09 19.69 -2.56
N TRP A 353 4.20 19.43 -3.87
CA TRP A 353 3.29 18.55 -4.58
C TRP A 353 3.32 17.12 -4.04
N PHE A 354 4.52 16.56 -3.81
CA PHE A 354 4.66 15.22 -3.23
C PHE A 354 4.00 15.15 -1.85
N LEU A 355 4.27 16.12 -0.98
CA LEU A 355 3.69 16.17 0.37
C LEU A 355 2.16 16.24 0.33
N TRP A 356 1.60 17.02 -0.61
CA TRP A 356 0.15 17.12 -0.80
C TRP A 356 -0.47 15.83 -1.34
N GLN A 357 0.12 15.25 -2.39
CA GLN A 357 -0.36 14.02 -3.05
C GLN A 357 -0.48 12.83 -2.08
N TRP A 358 0.43 12.81 -1.09
CA TRP A 358 0.60 11.73 -0.12
C TRP A 358 0.14 12.07 1.29
N ASN A 359 -0.69 13.11 1.44
CA ASN A 359 -1.33 13.49 2.71
C ASN A 359 -0.35 13.80 3.86
N LEU A 360 0.87 14.24 3.53
CA LEU A 360 1.95 14.55 4.49
C LEU A 360 1.93 15.99 5.01
N ILE A 361 0.93 16.79 4.63
CA ILE A 361 0.77 18.17 5.10
C ILE A 361 -0.22 18.18 6.26
N GLY A 362 0.30 18.37 7.47
CA GLY A 362 -0.48 18.39 8.70
C GLY A 362 -0.66 16.99 9.30
N TRP A 363 -1.73 16.80 10.08
CA TRP A 363 -2.01 15.55 10.80
C TRP A 363 -3.26 14.88 10.21
N GLN A 364 -3.13 14.38 8.98
CA GLN A 364 -4.21 13.66 8.29
C GLN A 364 -4.20 12.18 8.70
N PHE A 365 -4.77 11.90 9.87
CA PHE A 365 -4.90 10.56 10.45
C PHE A 365 -6.36 10.21 10.72
#